data_AF-X1Q9J4-F1
#
_entry.id   AF-X1Q9J4-F1
#
_cell.length_a   1.000
_cell.length_b   1.000
_cell.length_c   1.000
_cell.angle_alpha   90.00
_cell.angle_beta   90.00
_cell.angle_gamma   90.00
#
_symmetry.space_group_name_H-M   'P 1'
#
loop_
_entity.id
_entity.type
_entity.pdbx_description
1 polymer ?
#
loop_
_entity_poly.entity_id
_entity_poly.type
_entity_poly.pdbx_seq_one_letter_code
_entity_poly.pdbx_strand_id
1 'polypeptide(L)' 'VMNGQELYQWLKEKHPKQISKVIFTSGSVLGEDTQLFIEQTGRPFLPKPFTPDDLKAIVRENLEEVK' A
#
# COMPACT_ATOMS: atom_id res chain seq x y z
N VAL A 1 8.07 -14.64 10.50
CA VAL A 1 6.82 -14.15 9.89
C VAL A 1 7.16 -12.83 9.22
N MET A 2 6.79 -12.63 7.96
CA MET A 2 7.06 -11.40 7.21
C MET A 2 5.88 -10.43 7.36
N ASN A 3 6.15 -9.15 7.62
CA ASN A 3 5.15 -8.08 7.69
C ASN A 3 4.99 -7.34 6.35
N GLY A 4 4.03 -6.40 6.27
CA GLY A 4 3.76 -5.64 5.04
C GLY A 4 4.90 -4.72 4.59
N GLN A 5 5.68 -4.16 5.51
CA GLN A 5 6.83 -3.30 5.20
C GLN A 5 7.98 -4.13 4.60
N GLU A 6 8.28 -5.28 5.22
CA GLU A 6 9.28 -6.24 4.74
C GLU A 6 8.91 -6.78 3.34
N LEU A 7 7.63 -7.07 3.11
CA LEU A 7 7.13 -7.48 1.80
C LEU A 7 7.32 -6.37 0.75
N TYR A 8 7.04 -5.11 1.11
CA TYR A 8 7.24 -4.00 0.18
C TYR A 8 8.73 -3.80 -0.19
N GLN A 9 9.64 -3.89 0.79
CA GLN A 9 11.07 -3.80 0.50
C GLN A 9 11.55 -4.96 -0.38
N TRP A 10 11.09 -6.18 -0.10
CA TRP A 10 11.40 -7.34 -0.94
C TRP A 10 10.87 -7.17 -2.37
N LEU A 11 9.64 -6.67 -2.53
CA LEU A 11 9.07 -6.34 -3.85
C LEU A 11 9.91 -5.27 -4.56
N LYS A 12 10.47 -4.31 -3.82
CA LYS A 12 11.26 -3.21 -4.41
C LYS A 12 12.56 -3.72 -5.00
N GLU A 13 13.18 -4.68 -4.34
CA GLU A 13 14.42 -5.30 -4.79
C GLU A 13 14.20 -6.32 -5.91
N LYS A 14 13.18 -7.18 -5.79
CA LYS A 14 12.99 -8.33 -6.70
C LYS A 14 12.04 -8.06 -7.86
N HIS A 15 11.12 -7.11 -7.66
CA HIS A 15 9.96 -6.88 -8.51
C HIS A 15 9.69 -5.37 -8.70
N PRO A 16 10.68 -4.57 -9.13
CA PRO A 16 10.56 -3.10 -9.13
C PRO A 16 9.40 -2.58 -10.00
N LYS A 17 9.00 -3.32 -11.05
CA LYS A 17 7.85 -2.99 -11.90
C LYS A 17 6.49 -3.19 -11.21
N GLN A 18 6.46 -3.95 -10.11
CA GLN A 18 5.23 -4.24 -9.35
C GLN A 18 5.00 -3.22 -8.24
N ILE A 19 6.06 -2.52 -7.82
CA ILE A 19 5.99 -1.53 -6.73
C ILE A 19 5.00 -0.42 -7.01
N SER A 20 4.87 -0.01 -8.28
CA SER A 20 3.91 1.02 -8.66
C SER A 20 2.45 0.66 -8.37
N LYS A 21 2.15 -0.63 -8.22
CA LYS A 21 0.79 -1.17 -8.07
C LYS A 21 0.40 -1.50 -6.64
N VAL A 22 1.27 -1.19 -5.66
CA VAL A 22 1.03 -1.52 -4.25
C VAL A 22 0.10 -0.49 -3.62
N ILE A 23 -0.90 -0.97 -2.88
CA ILE A 23 -1.77 -0.20 -2.00
C ILE A 23 -1.64 -0.80 -0.59
N PHE A 24 -1.36 0.04 0.41
CA PHE A 24 -1.25 -0.38 1.80
C PHE A 24 -2.63 -0.43 2.47
N THR A 25 -2.78 -1.28 3.48
CA THR A 25 -3.99 -1.33 4.29
C THR A 25 -3.69 -1.78 5.72
N SER A 26 -4.36 -1.17 6.71
CA SER A 26 -4.23 -1.52 8.13
C SER A 26 -5.58 -1.43 8.84
N GLY A 27 -5.83 -2.32 9.79
CA GLY A 27 -7.06 -2.32 10.62
C GLY A 27 -6.85 -2.01 12.09
N SER A 28 -5.65 -1.57 12.45
CA SER A 28 -5.35 -0.98 13.75
C SER A 28 -4.88 0.45 13.57
N VAL A 29 -4.91 1.22 14.66
CA VAL A 29 -4.19 2.49 14.75
C VAL A 29 -2.75 2.25 14.28
N LEU A 30 -2.33 2.97 13.25
CA LEU A 30 -0.96 2.94 12.78
C LEU A 30 -0.08 3.55 13.88
N GLY A 31 0.96 2.83 14.27
CA GLY A 31 2.05 3.48 15.01
C GLY A 31 2.73 4.52 14.11
N GLU A 32 3.33 5.54 14.72
CA GLU A 32 4.04 6.63 14.02
C GLU A 32 5.02 6.10 12.96
N ASP A 33 5.80 5.06 13.32
CA ASP A 33 6.75 4.41 12.40
C ASP A 33 6.09 3.81 11.15
N THR A 34 4.89 3.24 11.30
CA THR A 34 4.18 2.62 10.17
C THR A 34 3.58 3.69 9.26
N GLN A 35 3.09 4.77 9.84
CA GLN A 35 2.57 5.91 9.10
C GLN A 35 3.69 6.59 8.29
N LEU A 36 4.82 6.91 8.94
CA LEU A 36 5.99 7.48 8.28
C LEU A 36 6.51 6.59 7.16
N PHE A 37 6.56 5.28 7.36
CA PHE A 37 6.95 4.35 6.31
C PHE A 37 6.02 4.43 5.09
N ILE A 38 4.71 4.37 5.29
CA ILE A 38 3.73 4.42 4.20
C ILE A 38 3.86 5.74 3.44
N GLU A 39 3.98 6.87 4.15
CA GLU A 39 4.21 8.18 3.56
C GLU A 39 5.49 8.22 2.71
N GLN A 40 6.60 7.69 3.22
CA GLN A 40 7.87 7.60 2.48
C GLN A 40 7.78 6.73 1.22
N THR A 41 6.86 5.76 1.18
CA THR A 41 6.67 4.95 -0.03
C THR A 41 5.98 5.71 -1.17
N GLY A 42 5.24 6.78 -0.84
CA GLY A 42 4.37 7.49 -1.78
C GLY A 42 3.25 6.63 -2.37
N ARG A 43 2.90 5.50 -1.72
CA ARG A 43 1.86 4.58 -2.19
C ARG A 43 0.51 4.85 -1.53
N PRO A 44 -0.61 4.59 -2.23
CA PRO A 44 -1.93 4.77 -1.65
C PRO A 44 -2.16 3.90 -0.41
N PHE A 45 -2.97 4.39 0.52
CA PHE A 45 -3.34 3.70 1.75
C PHE A 45 -4.86 3.63 1.91
N LEU A 46 -5.37 2.43 2.18
CA LEU A 46 -6.77 2.17 2.46
C LEU A 46 -6.94 1.68 3.92
N PRO A 47 -7.42 2.53 4.85
CA PRO A 47 -7.66 2.12 6.22
C PRO A 47 -8.82 1.11 6.31
N LYS A 48 -8.71 0.12 7.20
CA LYS A 48 -9.80 -0.80 7.53
C LYS A 48 -10.60 -0.28 8.74
N PRO A 49 -11.91 -0.58 8.82
CA PRO A 49 -12.69 -1.30 7.83
C PRO A 49 -12.96 -0.45 6.57
N PHE A 50 -13.05 -1.11 5.42
CA PHE A 50 -13.43 -0.50 4.15
C PHE A 50 -14.50 -1.34 3.46
N THR A 51 -15.26 -0.73 2.58
CA THR A 51 -16.27 -1.40 1.75
C THR A 51 -15.64 -1.97 0.47
N PRO A 52 -16.31 -2.91 -0.21
CA PRO A 52 -15.88 -3.36 -1.54
C PRO A 52 -15.80 -2.22 -2.57
N ASP A 53 -16.60 -1.17 -2.42
CA ASP A 53 -16.59 -0.05 -3.36
C ASP A 53 -15.41 0.90 -3.10
N ASP A 54 -15.03 1.12 -1.84
CA ASP A 54 -13.78 1.83 -1.50
C ASP A 54 -12.56 1.12 -2.12
N LEU A 55 -12.52 -0.22 -2.01
CA LEU A 55 -11.45 -1.03 -2.61
C LEU A 55 -11.43 -0.90 -4.14
N LYS A 56 -12.59 -0.96 -4.80
CA LYS A 56 -12.67 -0.79 -6.26
C LYS A 56 -12.23 0.61 -6.69
N ALA A 57 -12.59 1.65 -5.95
CA ALA A 57 -12.23 3.03 -6.25
C ALA A 57 -10.71 3.20 -6.24
N ILE A 58 -10.06 2.90 -5.11
CA ILE A 58 -8.61 3.09 -4.96
C ILE A 58 -7.79 2.20 -5.92
N VAL A 59 -8.27 0.99 -6.23
CA VAL A 59 -7.61 0.13 -7.22
C VAL A 59 -7.70 0.71 -8.62
N ARG A 60 -8.83 1.32 -9.01
CA ARG A 60 -8.97 1.98 -10.31
C ARG A 60 -8.05 3.19 -10.40
N GLU A 61 -8.07 4.07 -9.40
CA GLU A 61 -7.22 5.26 -9.33
C GLU A 61 -5.74 4.89 -9.45
N ASN A 62 -5.28 3.92 -8.64
CA ASN A 62 -3.89 3.47 -8.67
C ASN A 62 -3.48 2.81 -10.00
N LEU A 63 -4.41 2.22 -10.75
CA LEU A 63 -4.13 1.68 -12.08
C LEU A 63 -4.10 2.76 -13.17
N GLU A 64 -4.78 3.89 -12.96
CA GLU A 64 -4.77 5.04 -13.87
C GLU A 64 -3.51 5.88 -13.71
N GLU A 65 -3.04 6.09 -12.48
CA GLU A 65 -1.79 6.81 -12.18
C GLU A 65 -0.52 6.10 -12.68
N VAL A 66 -0.60 4.78 -12.92
CA VAL A 66 0.53 3.95 -13.36
C VAL A 66 0.62 3.80 -14.88
N LYS A 67 -0.32 4.37 -15.64
CA LYS A 67 -0.29 4.41 -17.12
C LYS A 67 0.77 5.38 -17.63
#